data_AF-A0A0F8VZT9-F1
#
_entry.id   AF-A0A0F8VZT9-F1
#
_cell.length_a   1.000
_cell.length_b   1.000
_cell.length_c   1.000
_cell.angle_alpha   90.00
_cell.angle_beta   90.00
_cell.angle_gamma   90.00
#
_symmetry.space_group_name_H-M   'P 1'
#
loop_
_entity.id
_entity.type
_entity.pdbx_description
1 polymer ?
#
loop_
_entity_poly.entity_id
_entity_poly.type
_entity_poly.pdbx_seq_one_letter_code
_entity_poly.pdbx_strand_id
1 'polypeptide(L)'
;MAYRDKVHPLRTHGKNRFAATGIFPYTKPSVAMTGTAIAGGVLEAEIVSGGETIILTLTQGVWNKNTAAFNAARQAMINGMDSAQAEAAGWDAVVKAEEAVSAVVRTSDTVVTITLSDFDGAPNSAYVITADETITVTIPAALMEGQLEPLVAGTFDVTNA
;
A
#
# COMPACT_ATOMS: atom_id res chain seq x y z
N MET A 1 -1.82 -45.58 34.40
CA MET A 1 -1.57 -44.41 35.29
C MET A 1 -1.76 -43.13 34.50
N ALA A 2 -2.66 -42.23 34.90
CA ALA A 2 -2.78 -40.90 34.27
C ALA A 2 -1.95 -39.88 35.07
N TYR A 3 -0.97 -39.25 34.42
CA TYR A 3 -0.11 -38.23 35.02
C TYR A 3 -0.90 -36.93 35.19
N ARG A 4 -1.05 -36.47 36.44
CA ARG A 4 -1.61 -35.16 36.79
C ARG A 4 -0.45 -34.21 37.07
N ASP A 5 -0.15 -33.33 36.12
CA ASP A 5 0.79 -32.23 36.32
C ASP A 5 0.24 -31.27 37.39
N LYS A 6 0.99 -31.09 38.48
CA LYS A 6 0.62 -30.28 39.66
C LYS A 6 1.16 -28.85 39.59
N VAL A 7 1.92 -28.49 38.54
CA VAL A 7 2.70 -27.24 38.53
C VAL A 7 1.97 -26.10 37.81
N HIS A 8 0.97 -26.42 36.98
CA HIS A 8 0.19 -25.42 36.24
C HIS A 8 -1.29 -25.45 36.64
N PRO A 9 -1.71 -24.74 37.70
CA PRO A 9 -3.13 -24.56 37.97
C PRO A 9 -3.73 -23.76 36.82
N LEU A 10 -4.49 -24.42 35.95
CA LEU A 10 -5.35 -23.76 34.97
C LEU A 10 -6.28 -22.84 35.77
N ARG A 11 -6.02 -21.52 35.69
CA ARG A 11 -6.89 -20.49 36.28
C ARG A 11 -8.21 -20.47 35.51
N THR A 12 -9.13 -21.35 35.88
CA THR A 12 -10.51 -21.29 35.41
C THR A 12 -11.24 -20.22 36.22
N HIS A 13 -11.43 -19.04 35.63
CA HIS A 13 -12.49 -18.14 36.05
C HIS A 13 -13.81 -18.67 35.49
N GLY A 14 -14.75 -19.07 36.34
CA GLY A 14 -16.17 -19.27 36.01
C GLY A 14 -16.51 -20.24 34.86
N LYS A 15 -17.17 -21.36 35.19
CA LYS A 15 -17.86 -22.26 34.25
C LYS A 15 -17.08 -22.70 33.00
N ASN A 16 -15.80 -23.10 33.08
CA ASN A 16 -15.09 -23.74 31.96
C ASN A 16 -15.29 -23.07 30.58
N ARG A 17 -15.53 -21.76 30.55
CA ARG A 17 -15.66 -21.03 29.30
C ARG A 17 -14.26 -20.56 29.01
N PHE A 18 -13.55 -21.30 28.16
CA PHE A 18 -12.48 -20.68 27.39
C PHE A 18 -13.06 -19.36 26.83
N ALA A 19 -12.28 -18.27 26.88
CA ALA A 19 -12.65 -17.07 26.14
C ALA A 19 -13.07 -17.54 24.74
N ALA A 20 -14.21 -17.07 24.24
CA ALA A 20 -14.73 -17.54 22.96
C ALA A 20 -13.66 -17.29 21.88
N THR A 21 -12.85 -18.30 21.59
CA THR A 21 -11.99 -18.35 20.42
C THR A 21 -12.90 -18.68 19.25
N GLY A 22 -13.81 -17.73 18.96
CA GLY A 22 -14.64 -17.78 17.78
C GLY A 22 -13.75 -17.58 16.57
N ILE A 23 -13.95 -18.41 15.55
CA ILE A 23 -13.45 -18.11 14.20
C ILE A 23 -14.25 -16.88 13.75
N PHE A 24 -13.64 -15.70 13.82
CA PHE A 24 -14.21 -14.53 13.19
C PHE A 24 -14.12 -14.72 11.68
N PRO A 25 -15.22 -14.49 10.92
CA PRO A 25 -15.14 -14.54 9.47
C PRO A 25 -14.15 -13.48 8.98
N TYR A 26 -13.02 -13.92 8.44
CA TYR A 26 -12.09 -13.05 7.75
C TYR A 26 -12.68 -12.69 6.39
N THR A 27 -12.86 -11.40 6.16
CA THR A 27 -13.25 -10.87 4.85
C THR A 27 -12.04 -10.15 4.29
N LYS A 28 -11.55 -10.60 3.13
CA LYS A 28 -10.47 -9.89 2.43
C LYS A 28 -11.04 -8.57 1.89
N PRO A 29 -10.41 -7.42 2.18
CA PRO A 29 -10.87 -6.15 1.62
C PRO A 29 -10.71 -6.14 0.11
N SER A 30 -11.58 -5.39 -0.55
CA SER A 30 -11.38 -4.94 -1.93
C SER A 30 -10.93 -3.49 -1.93
N VAL A 31 -10.32 -3.05 -3.02
CA VAL A 31 -9.89 -1.66 -3.18
C VAL A 31 -10.40 -1.10 -4.50
N ALA A 32 -10.83 0.15 -4.47
CA ALA A 32 -11.03 0.97 -5.65
C ALA A 32 -9.84 1.92 -5.79
N MET A 33 -9.23 1.95 -6.97
CA MET A 33 -8.14 2.85 -7.33
C MET A 33 -8.69 3.95 -8.25
N THR A 34 -8.46 5.22 -7.87
CA THR A 34 -8.93 6.42 -8.57
C THR A 34 -7.87 7.52 -8.45
N GLY A 35 -8.16 8.74 -8.91
CA GLY A 35 -7.20 9.85 -8.89
C GLY A 35 -6.83 10.28 -10.30
N THR A 36 -6.01 11.31 -10.43
CA THR A 36 -5.66 11.92 -11.71
C THR A 36 -4.78 10.99 -12.56
N ALA A 37 -3.82 10.29 -11.96
CA ALA A 37 -2.99 9.30 -12.68
C ALA A 37 -3.79 8.10 -13.23
N ILE A 38 -4.98 7.85 -12.68
CA ILE A 38 -5.86 6.75 -13.06
C ILE A 38 -6.89 7.19 -14.09
N ALA A 39 -7.27 8.48 -14.06
CA ALA A 39 -8.33 9.04 -14.87
C ALA A 39 -7.85 9.32 -16.31
N GLY A 40 -7.68 8.26 -17.11
CA GLY A 40 -7.26 8.35 -18.50
C GLY A 40 -5.77 8.07 -18.75
N GLY A 41 -5.04 7.66 -17.71
CA GLY A 41 -3.58 7.49 -17.74
C GLY A 41 -2.86 8.78 -17.35
N VAL A 42 -1.53 8.75 -17.45
CA VAL A 42 -0.66 9.89 -17.15
C VAL A 42 0.46 9.97 -18.19
N LEU A 43 0.91 11.17 -18.53
CA LEU A 43 2.02 11.39 -19.45
C LEU A 43 3.36 11.44 -18.70
N GLU A 44 4.46 11.12 -19.38
CA GLU A 44 5.82 11.29 -18.84
C GLU A 44 6.02 12.70 -18.28
N ALA A 45 5.62 13.73 -19.02
CA ALA A 45 5.76 15.13 -18.60
C ALA A 45 4.93 15.48 -17.35
N GLU A 46 3.82 14.79 -17.10
CA GLU A 46 2.99 14.97 -15.90
C GLU A 46 3.63 14.30 -14.69
N ILE A 47 4.29 13.14 -14.89
CA ILE A 47 5.12 12.52 -13.84
C ILE A 47 6.28 13.46 -13.46
N VAL A 48 6.98 14.04 -14.43
CA VAL A 48 8.08 14.98 -14.17
C VAL A 48 7.60 16.22 -13.42
N SER A 49 6.45 16.78 -13.83
CA SER A 49 5.86 17.94 -13.17
C SER A 49 5.34 17.65 -11.77
N GLY A 50 4.99 16.38 -11.49
CA GLY A 50 4.41 15.94 -10.22
C GLY A 50 2.98 16.42 -9.98
N GLY A 51 2.47 16.16 -8.78
CA GLY A 51 1.13 16.56 -8.35
C GLY A 51 0.02 15.57 -8.72
N GLU A 52 0.34 14.57 -9.55
CA GLU A 52 -0.56 13.49 -9.90
C GLU A 52 -0.97 12.66 -8.66
N THR A 53 -2.22 12.21 -8.64
CA THR A 53 -2.82 11.55 -7.48
C THR A 53 -3.22 10.12 -7.77
N ILE A 54 -2.92 9.24 -6.82
CA ILE A 54 -3.40 7.86 -6.74
C ILE A 54 -4.17 7.73 -5.42
N ILE A 55 -5.48 7.49 -5.51
CA ILE A 55 -6.39 7.41 -4.38
C ILE A 55 -6.89 5.98 -4.23
N LEU A 56 -6.59 5.38 -3.09
CA LEU A 56 -6.92 4.01 -2.73
C LEU A 56 -8.04 3.99 -1.69
N THR A 57 -9.19 3.46 -2.07
CA THR A 57 -10.36 3.34 -1.18
C THR A 57 -10.66 1.87 -0.86
N LEU A 58 -10.53 1.48 0.40
CA LEU A 58 -10.85 0.13 0.87
C LEU A 58 -12.35 -0.05 1.09
N THR A 59 -12.86 -1.21 0.69
CA THR A 59 -14.20 -1.71 1.05
C THR A 59 -14.03 -3.00 1.85
N GLN A 60 -14.83 -3.17 2.91
CA GLN A 60 -14.71 -4.28 3.85
C GLN A 60 -13.32 -4.38 4.53
N GLY A 61 -12.62 -3.26 4.65
CA GLY A 61 -11.38 -3.13 5.40
C GLY A 61 -11.11 -1.69 5.78
N VAL A 62 -10.10 -1.49 6.62
CA VAL A 62 -9.62 -0.18 7.06
C VAL A 62 -8.10 -0.15 7.01
N TRP A 63 -7.55 1.03 6.78
CA TRP A 63 -6.12 1.30 6.90
C TRP A 63 -5.69 1.18 8.35
N ASN A 64 -4.44 0.79 8.56
CA ASN A 64 -3.86 0.57 9.87
C ASN A 64 -3.95 1.85 10.72
N LYS A 65 -4.75 1.79 11.79
CA LYS A 65 -5.03 2.93 12.67
C LYS A 65 -3.86 3.31 13.57
N ASN A 66 -2.91 2.38 13.78
CA ASN A 66 -1.69 2.70 14.48
C ASN A 66 -0.82 3.59 13.58
N THR A 67 -0.88 4.90 13.80
CA THR A 67 -0.15 5.89 13.01
C THR A 67 1.35 5.60 12.91
N ALA A 68 1.99 5.09 13.97
CA ALA A 68 3.42 4.75 13.91
C ALA A 68 3.67 3.56 12.98
N ALA A 69 2.83 2.52 13.05
CA ALA A 69 2.93 1.36 12.16
C ALA A 69 2.60 1.71 10.70
N PHE A 70 1.55 2.51 10.49
CA PHE A 70 1.21 3.02 9.16
C PHE A 70 2.36 3.83 8.58
N ASN A 71 2.92 4.78 9.35
CA ASN A 71 4.01 5.63 8.90
C ASN A 71 5.27 4.84 8.54
N ALA A 72 5.57 3.78 9.28
CA ALA A 72 6.68 2.87 9.01
C ALA A 72 6.47 2.02 7.74
N ALA A 73 5.23 1.75 7.36
CA ALA A 73 4.88 0.95 6.19
C ALA A 73 4.75 1.77 4.88
N ARG A 74 4.82 3.11 4.94
CA ARG A 74 4.68 3.98 3.74
C ARG A 74 5.73 3.72 2.67
N GLN A 75 6.98 3.44 3.05
CA GLN A 75 8.01 3.06 2.07
C GLN A 75 7.62 1.77 1.34
N ALA A 76 7.01 0.80 2.03
CA ALA A 76 6.54 -0.42 1.38
C ALA A 76 5.40 -0.14 0.39
N MET A 77 4.59 0.91 0.61
CA MET A 77 3.59 1.34 -0.39
C MET A 77 4.27 1.81 -1.66
N ILE A 78 5.29 2.67 -1.54
CA ILE A 78 6.06 3.19 -2.67
C ILE A 78 6.71 2.03 -3.43
N ASN A 79 7.38 1.12 -2.72
CA ASN A 79 7.98 -0.06 -3.31
C ASN A 79 6.96 -1.02 -3.96
N GLY A 80 5.69 -0.93 -3.53
CA GLY A 80 4.59 -1.72 -4.09
C GLY A 80 4.02 -1.16 -5.40
N MET A 81 4.47 0.02 -5.85
CA MET A 81 4.18 0.56 -7.17
C MET A 81 5.31 0.15 -8.12
N ASP A 82 5.06 -0.86 -8.94
CA ASP A 82 6.08 -1.61 -9.68
C ASP A 82 5.86 -1.50 -11.19
N SER A 83 6.88 -1.05 -11.92
CA SER A 83 6.82 -1.01 -13.38
C SER A 83 6.99 -2.41 -13.98
N ALA A 84 6.21 -2.74 -15.01
CA ALA A 84 6.46 -3.93 -15.82
C ALA A 84 7.74 -3.79 -16.68
N GLN A 85 8.24 -2.56 -16.82
CA GLN A 85 9.45 -2.19 -17.53
C GLN A 85 10.61 -2.01 -16.54
N ALA A 86 11.84 -2.09 -17.05
CA ALA A 86 13.06 -1.95 -16.26
C ALA A 86 14.03 -0.99 -16.96
N GLU A 87 13.57 0.24 -17.18
CA GLU A 87 14.37 1.30 -17.79
C GLU A 87 15.31 1.95 -16.76
N ALA A 88 16.51 2.34 -17.19
CA ALA A 88 17.51 2.97 -16.30
C ALA A 88 17.05 4.33 -15.74
N ALA A 89 16.07 4.94 -16.41
CA ALA A 89 15.46 6.22 -16.12
C ALA A 89 13.93 6.10 -15.92
N GLY A 90 13.42 4.86 -15.79
CA GLY A 90 11.99 4.58 -15.63
C GLY A 90 11.53 4.59 -14.18
N TRP A 91 10.29 4.16 -13.95
CA TRP A 91 9.57 4.38 -12.69
C TRP A 91 10.31 3.74 -11.51
N ASP A 92 10.83 2.55 -11.71
CA ASP A 92 11.56 1.79 -10.70
C ASP A 92 12.88 2.44 -10.28
N ALA A 93 13.55 3.11 -11.22
CA ALA A 93 14.86 3.72 -11.00
C ALA A 93 14.77 5.14 -10.42
N VAL A 94 13.69 5.86 -10.74
CA VAL A 94 13.51 7.26 -10.37
C VAL A 94 12.40 7.40 -9.34
N VAL A 95 11.13 7.22 -9.75
CA VAL A 95 9.96 7.46 -8.90
C VAL A 95 9.99 6.57 -7.65
N LYS A 96 10.07 5.24 -7.82
CA LYS A 96 10.10 4.28 -6.69
C LYS A 96 11.30 4.52 -5.76
N ALA A 97 12.45 4.92 -6.31
CA ALA A 97 13.69 5.07 -5.55
C ALA A 97 13.74 6.37 -4.73
N GLU A 98 13.10 7.44 -5.20
CA GLU A 98 13.28 8.79 -4.69
C GLU A 98 12.01 9.40 -4.09
N GLU A 99 10.83 8.83 -4.37
CA GLU A 99 9.56 9.31 -3.83
C GLU A 99 9.59 9.36 -2.30
N ALA A 100 9.12 10.48 -1.75
CA ALA A 100 9.15 10.70 -0.31
C ALA A 100 8.00 9.94 0.36
N VAL A 101 8.26 9.30 1.51
CA VAL A 101 7.18 8.66 2.31
C VAL A 101 6.07 9.64 2.74
N SER A 102 6.32 10.95 2.69
CA SER A 102 5.30 11.98 2.91
C SER A 102 4.24 12.05 1.81
N ALA A 103 4.51 11.54 0.61
CA ALA A 103 3.54 11.44 -0.48
C ALA A 103 2.35 10.56 -0.12
N VAL A 104 2.56 9.54 0.72
CA VAL A 104 1.52 8.59 1.15
C VAL A 104 0.80 9.11 2.39
N VAL A 105 -0.43 9.60 2.22
CA VAL A 105 -1.23 10.22 3.28
C VAL A 105 -2.53 9.45 3.49
N ARG A 106 -2.75 8.98 4.72
CA ARG A 106 -4.05 8.43 5.15
C ARG A 106 -5.00 9.58 5.47
N THR A 107 -6.02 9.78 4.64
CA THR A 107 -7.00 10.87 4.81
C THR A 107 -8.23 10.42 5.62
N SER A 108 -8.52 9.12 5.66
CA SER A 108 -9.55 8.54 6.53
C SER A 108 -9.26 7.08 6.88
N ASP A 109 -10.18 6.42 7.59
CA ASP A 109 -10.05 4.99 7.90
C ASP A 109 -10.09 4.09 6.66
N THR A 110 -10.66 4.57 5.55
CA THR A 110 -10.80 3.79 4.32
C THR A 110 -10.11 4.40 3.12
N VAL A 111 -9.55 5.61 3.21
CA VAL A 111 -8.91 6.32 2.09
C VAL A 111 -7.45 6.66 2.39
N VAL A 112 -6.58 6.30 1.45
CA VAL A 112 -5.19 6.77 1.33
C VAL A 112 -5.06 7.51 0.01
N THR A 113 -4.41 8.67 0.04
CA THR A 113 -4.04 9.46 -1.12
C THR A 113 -2.53 9.47 -1.23
N ILE A 114 -2.03 9.15 -2.41
CA ILE A 114 -0.64 9.28 -2.80
C ILE A 114 -0.58 10.45 -3.78
N THR A 115 0.22 11.46 -3.48
CA THR A 115 0.48 12.58 -4.39
C THR A 115 1.93 12.46 -4.84
N LEU A 116 2.15 12.22 -6.13
CA LEU A 116 3.49 12.08 -6.69
C LEU A 116 4.26 13.40 -6.55
N SER A 117 5.51 13.32 -6.09
CA SER A 117 6.35 14.50 -5.92
C SER A 117 6.69 15.14 -7.27
N ASP A 118 7.04 16.42 -7.26
CA ASP A 118 7.69 17.03 -8.40
C ASP A 118 9.11 16.47 -8.54
N PHE A 119 9.47 16.11 -9.77
CA PHE A 119 10.82 15.71 -10.10
C PHE A 119 11.54 16.81 -10.92
N ASP A 120 10.83 17.90 -11.24
CA ASP A 120 11.37 19.10 -11.89
C ASP A 120 12.31 19.89 -10.95
N GLY A 121 13.51 20.22 -11.42
CA GLY A 121 14.48 21.09 -10.73
C GLY A 121 15.42 20.45 -9.69
N ALA A 122 15.29 19.15 -9.38
CA ALA A 122 16.31 18.34 -8.69
C ALA A 122 17.07 17.49 -9.75
N PRO A 123 18.02 16.57 -9.46
CA PRO A 123 18.65 15.74 -10.50
C PRO A 123 17.67 14.81 -11.26
N ASN A 124 16.36 15.02 -11.10
CA ASN A 124 15.26 14.12 -11.41
C ASN A 124 14.42 14.58 -12.60
N SER A 125 14.95 15.49 -13.42
CA SER A 125 14.70 15.46 -14.89
C SER A 125 15.21 14.15 -15.54
N ALA A 126 15.47 13.12 -14.73
CA ALA A 126 15.94 11.80 -15.08
C ALA A 126 14.79 10.81 -15.28
N TYR A 127 13.54 11.13 -14.91
CA TYR A 127 12.42 10.31 -15.35
C TYR A 127 12.22 10.53 -16.85
N VAL A 128 12.71 9.57 -17.63
CA VAL A 128 12.57 9.54 -19.08
C VAL A 128 12.41 8.10 -19.49
N ILE A 129 11.32 7.82 -20.18
CA ILE A 129 10.95 6.50 -20.64
C ILE A 129 11.10 6.43 -22.15
N THR A 130 11.44 5.26 -22.67
CA THR A 130 11.59 5.01 -24.11
C THR A 130 10.42 4.22 -24.70
N ALA A 131 9.54 3.72 -23.83
CA ALA A 131 8.25 3.13 -24.16
C ALA A 131 7.26 3.40 -23.03
N ASP A 132 5.97 3.21 -23.28
CA ASP A 132 4.94 3.29 -22.23
C ASP A 132 5.27 2.32 -21.07
N GLU A 133 5.09 2.78 -19.84
CA GLU A 133 5.26 1.97 -18.63
C GLU A 133 3.91 1.57 -18.05
N THR A 134 3.75 0.29 -17.68
CA THR A 134 2.56 -0.19 -16.95
C THR A 134 2.92 -0.39 -15.49
N ILE A 135 2.34 0.41 -14.61
CA ILE A 135 2.62 0.38 -13.17
C ILE A 135 1.57 -0.44 -12.45
N THR A 136 2.00 -1.51 -11.78
CA THR A 136 1.14 -2.30 -10.89
C THR A 136 1.19 -1.75 -9.48
N VAL A 137 0.03 -1.42 -8.91
CA VAL A 137 -0.08 -0.93 -7.53
C VAL A 137 -0.47 -2.08 -6.60
N THR A 138 0.45 -2.49 -5.73
CA THR A 138 0.24 -3.50 -4.70
C THR A 138 0.28 -2.87 -3.31
N ILE A 139 -0.79 -3.03 -2.55
CA ILE A 139 -0.91 -2.56 -1.18
C ILE A 139 -0.28 -3.59 -0.24
N PRO A 140 0.79 -3.23 0.51
CA PRO A 140 1.36 -4.09 1.53
C PRO A 140 0.35 -4.40 2.65
N ALA A 141 0.35 -5.64 3.14
CA ALA A 141 -0.51 -6.08 4.24
C ALA A 141 -0.36 -5.17 5.48
N ALA A 142 0.86 -4.71 5.78
CA ALA A 142 1.17 -3.89 6.94
C ALA A 142 0.43 -2.53 6.98
N LEU A 143 -0.03 -2.03 5.83
CA LEU A 143 -0.83 -0.81 5.75
C LEU A 143 -2.30 -1.03 6.09
N MET A 144 -2.78 -2.27 6.09
CA MET A 144 -4.19 -2.60 6.29
C MET A 144 -4.39 -3.29 7.64
N GLU A 145 -5.43 -2.91 8.37
CA GLU A 145 -5.70 -3.48 9.69
C GLU A 145 -6.10 -4.96 9.58
N GLY A 146 -5.41 -5.82 10.35
CA GLY A 146 -5.72 -7.25 10.43
C GLY A 146 -5.42 -8.08 9.17
N GLN A 147 -4.71 -7.51 8.19
CA GLN A 147 -4.34 -8.22 6.97
C GLN A 147 -2.99 -8.92 7.12
N LEU A 148 -2.89 -10.13 6.55
CA LEU A 148 -1.65 -10.90 6.49
C LEU A 148 -1.06 -10.97 5.08
N GLU A 149 -1.87 -10.68 4.07
CA GLU A 149 -1.51 -10.79 2.66
C GLU A 149 -1.65 -9.44 1.95
N PRO A 150 -0.82 -9.15 0.95
CA PRO A 150 -0.97 -7.95 0.14
C PRO A 150 -2.26 -7.98 -0.70
N LEU A 151 -2.65 -6.79 -1.15
CA LEU A 151 -3.81 -6.57 -2.02
C LEU A 151 -3.40 -5.79 -3.27
N VAL A 152 -3.55 -6.40 -4.45
CA VAL A 152 -3.33 -5.71 -5.72
C VAL A 152 -4.51 -4.77 -5.97
N ALA A 153 -4.21 -3.49 -6.20
CA ALA A 153 -5.21 -2.46 -6.42
C ALA A 153 -5.61 -2.31 -7.89
N GLY A 154 -4.66 -2.52 -8.80
CA GLY A 154 -4.84 -2.41 -10.24
C GLY A 154 -3.57 -1.94 -10.90
N THR A 155 -3.70 -1.45 -12.13
CA THR A 155 -2.62 -0.87 -12.92
C THR A 155 -3.01 0.50 -13.47
N PHE A 156 -2.02 1.31 -13.81
CA PHE A 156 -2.17 2.48 -14.68
C PHE A 156 -0.97 2.57 -15.60
N ASP A 157 -1.12 3.28 -16.72
CA ASP A 157 -0.07 3.43 -17.72
C ASP A 157 0.50 4.85 -17.69
N VAL A 158 1.83 4.95 -17.77
CA VAL A 158 2.55 6.18 -18.09
C VAL A 158 2.85 6.16 -19.58
N THR A 159 2.30 7.12 -20.32
CA THR A 159 2.48 7.22 -21.77
C THR A 159 3.72 8.03 -22.08
N ASN A 160 4.55 7.49 -22.98
CA ASN A 160 5.69 8.21 -23.54
C ASN A 160 5.19 9.19 -24.62
N ALA A 161 5.10 10.48 -24.28
CA ALA A 161 4.59 11.53 -25.17
C ALA A 161 5.23 12.89 -24.90
#